data_AF-A0A932J0D0-F1
#
_entry.id   AF-A0A932J0D0-F1
#
_cell.length_a   1.000
_cell.length_b   1.000
_cell.length_c   1.000
_cell.angle_alpha   90.00
_cell.angle_beta   90.00
_cell.angle_gamma   90.00
#
_symmetry.space_group_name_H-M   'P 1'
#
loop_
_entity.id
_entity.type
_entity.pdbx_description
1 polymer ?
#
loop_
_entity_poly.entity_id
_entity_poly.type
_entity_poly.pdbx_seq_one_letter_code
_entity_poly.pdbx_strand_id
1 'polypeptide(L)'
;GELLGMKEAGVTSLTVQFTELPFLDANENLHLERSSATLASGKAVDMTDVYFNVDAADAAKAGVHLPSMADLLRDDHALDKLVGQAAQPISAVNANNGNCSAHEAQACSEAAEVLRRVMGHVEAAHTNG
;
A
#
# COMPACT_ATOMS: atom_id res chain seq x y z
N GLY A 1 7.50 0.97 -27.45
CA GLY A 1 6.41 0.35 -26.69
C GLY A 1 6.55 0.77 -25.25
N GLU A 2 5.52 0.56 -24.42
CA GLU A 2 5.49 1.06 -23.04
C GLU A 2 6.37 0.24 -22.06
N LEU A 3 6.85 -0.94 -22.47
CA LEU A 3 7.68 -1.82 -21.64
C LEU A 3 9.18 -1.59 -21.88
N LEU A 4 9.95 -1.67 -20.80
CA LEU A 4 11.41 -1.53 -20.78
C LEU A 4 12.03 -2.67 -19.95
N GLY A 5 13.16 -3.21 -20.42
CA GLY A 5 13.98 -4.10 -19.59
C GLY A 5 14.73 -3.32 -18.50
N MET A 6 15.07 -3.96 -17.38
CA MET A 6 15.80 -3.31 -16.27
C MET A 6 17.14 -2.69 -16.72
N LYS A 7 17.89 -3.40 -17.57
CA LYS A 7 19.14 -2.89 -18.15
C LYS A 7 18.91 -1.65 -19.03
N GLU A 8 17.83 -1.61 -19.79
CA GLU A 8 17.45 -0.47 -20.63
C GLU A 8 17.00 0.72 -19.77
N ALA A 9 16.32 0.45 -18.66
CA ALA A 9 15.99 1.44 -17.63
C ALA A 9 17.21 1.87 -16.77
N GLY A 10 18.37 1.25 -16.98
CA GLY A 10 19.60 1.56 -16.25
C GLY A 10 19.65 1.05 -14.80
N VAL A 11 18.76 0.15 -14.42
CA VAL A 11 18.69 -0.45 -13.07
C VAL A 11 19.63 -1.65 -12.97
N THR A 12 20.42 -1.72 -11.90
CA THR A 12 21.36 -2.82 -11.62
C THR A 12 20.91 -3.72 -10.48
N SER A 13 20.23 -3.18 -9.46
CA SER A 13 19.66 -3.95 -8.36
C SER A 13 18.46 -3.24 -7.74
N LEU A 14 17.63 -4.02 -7.03
CA LEU A 14 16.52 -3.55 -6.22
C LEU A 14 16.79 -3.90 -4.77
N THR A 15 16.53 -2.97 -3.85
CA THR A 15 16.43 -3.27 -2.42
C THR A 15 15.03 -3.82 -2.18
N VAL A 16 14.93 -5.01 -1.57
CA VAL A 16 13.62 -5.66 -1.28
C VAL A 16 13.21 -5.50 0.18
N GLN A 17 14.06 -4.90 1.01
CA GLN A 17 13.66 -4.35 2.31
C GLN A 17 13.00 -2.99 2.11
N PHE A 18 12.04 -2.66 2.96
CA PHE A 18 11.30 -1.41 2.87
C PHE A 18 11.05 -0.81 4.26
N THR A 19 10.54 0.41 4.27
CA THR A 19 10.00 1.08 5.46
C THR A 19 8.59 1.56 5.15
N GLU A 20 7.66 1.31 6.06
CA GLU A 20 6.27 1.73 5.94
C GLU A 20 6.12 3.19 6.44
N LEU A 21 5.94 4.11 5.50
CA LEU A 21 5.74 5.54 5.78
C LEU A 21 4.54 6.03 4.95
N PRO A 22 3.31 5.64 5.33
CA PRO A 22 2.13 5.88 4.53
C PRO A 22 1.82 7.36 4.38
N PHE A 23 1.53 7.80 3.15
CA PHE A 23 0.97 9.12 2.89
C PHE A 23 0.07 9.12 1.64
N LEU A 24 -0.88 10.05 1.61
CA LEU A 24 -1.72 10.32 0.43
C LEU A 24 -1.11 11.44 -0.40
N ASP A 25 -1.06 11.26 -1.72
CA ASP A 25 -0.71 12.34 -2.64
C ASP A 25 -1.91 13.26 -2.94
N ALA A 26 -1.67 14.30 -3.76
CA ALA A 26 -2.70 15.30 -4.10
C ALA A 26 -3.91 14.73 -4.88
N ASN A 27 -3.78 13.52 -5.45
CA ASN A 27 -4.84 12.82 -6.16
C ASN A 27 -5.44 11.68 -5.32
N GLU A 28 -5.16 11.67 -4.02
CA GLU A 28 -5.63 10.66 -3.07
C GLU A 28 -5.13 9.24 -3.35
N ASN A 29 -3.99 9.10 -4.06
CA ASN A 29 -3.32 7.81 -4.15
C ASN A 29 -2.51 7.55 -2.87
N LEU A 30 -2.56 6.33 -2.37
CA LEU A 30 -1.80 5.92 -1.19
C LEU A 30 -0.42 5.40 -1.61
N HIS A 31 0.63 6.02 -1.06
CA HIS A 31 2.00 5.53 -1.08
C HIS A 31 2.27 4.90 0.28
N LEU A 32 2.66 3.62 0.33
CA LEU A 32 2.72 2.86 1.59
C LEU A 32 4.16 2.55 2.00
N GLU A 33 4.85 1.79 1.15
CA GLU A 33 6.19 1.28 1.38
C GLU A 33 7.22 2.10 0.62
N ARG A 34 8.33 2.46 1.27
CA ARG A 34 9.48 3.07 0.61
C ARG A 34 10.68 2.14 0.61
N SER A 35 11.31 2.03 -0.55
CA SER A 35 12.57 1.32 -0.77
C SER A 35 13.42 2.06 -1.82
N SER A 36 14.38 1.37 -2.44
CA SER A 36 15.28 1.95 -3.44
C SER A 36 15.71 0.96 -4.52
N ALA A 37 16.12 1.51 -5.66
CA ALA A 37 16.84 0.80 -6.70
C ALA A 37 18.22 1.43 -6.92
N THR A 38 19.22 0.61 -7.26
CA THR A 38 20.54 1.09 -7.66
C THR A 38 20.60 1.19 -9.18
N LEU A 39 21.11 2.32 -9.69
CA LEU A 39 21.35 2.54 -11.11
C LEU A 39 22.77 2.12 -11.51
N ALA A 40 22.99 1.90 -12.81
CA ALA A 40 24.32 1.61 -13.38
C ALA A 40 25.36 2.72 -13.12
N SER A 41 24.91 3.94 -12.83
CA SER A 41 25.77 5.05 -12.41
C SER A 41 26.26 4.95 -10.95
N GLY A 42 25.76 3.98 -10.17
CA GLY A 42 25.99 3.84 -8.73
C GLY A 42 25.06 4.71 -7.86
N LYS A 43 24.21 5.55 -8.46
CA LYS A 43 23.20 6.32 -7.73
C LYS A 43 22.03 5.43 -7.29
N ALA A 44 21.46 5.74 -6.13
CA ALA A 44 20.18 5.18 -5.69
C ALA A 44 19.02 6.10 -6.14
N VAL A 45 17.88 5.48 -6.44
CA VAL A 45 16.59 6.16 -6.66
C VAL A 45 15.53 5.54 -5.76
N ASP A 46 14.55 6.34 -5.35
CA ASP A 46 13.46 5.87 -4.51
C ASP A 46 12.54 4.92 -5.29
N MET A 47 12.07 3.90 -4.61
CA MET A 47 11.02 2.99 -5.07
C MET A 47 9.88 3.03 -4.05
N THR A 48 8.64 3.04 -4.53
CA THR A 48 7.46 3.00 -3.67
C THR A 48 6.40 2.14 -4.35
N ASP A 49 5.61 1.44 -3.55
CA ASP A 49 4.32 0.97 -4.03
C ASP A 49 3.33 2.15 -4.04
N VAL A 50 2.33 2.07 -4.92
CA VAL A 50 1.27 3.08 -5.03
C VAL A 50 -0.05 2.38 -5.27
N TYR A 51 -1.01 2.63 -4.39
CA TYR A 51 -2.41 2.24 -4.57
C TYR A 51 -3.16 3.41 -5.18
N PHE A 52 -3.49 3.27 -6.47
CA PHE A 52 -4.18 4.32 -7.20
C PHE A 52 -5.64 4.43 -6.78
N ASN A 53 -6.09 5.66 -6.55
CA ASN A 53 -7.49 5.96 -6.43
C ASN A 53 -8.17 5.76 -7.79
N VAL A 54 -9.30 5.05 -7.81
CA VAL A 54 -10.05 4.74 -9.01
C VAL A 54 -11.47 5.24 -8.83
N ASP A 55 -12.03 5.85 -9.86
CA ASP A 55 -13.41 6.31 -9.84
C ASP A 55 -14.37 5.13 -9.58
N ALA A 56 -15.21 5.28 -8.56
CA ALA A 56 -16.12 4.23 -8.13
C ALA A 56 -17.17 3.87 -9.19
N ALA A 57 -17.61 4.84 -10.01
CA ALA A 57 -18.55 4.57 -11.08
C ALA A 57 -17.92 3.77 -12.21
N ASP A 58 -16.66 4.05 -12.55
CA ASP A 58 -15.94 3.30 -13.57
C ASP A 58 -15.58 1.88 -13.11
N ALA A 59 -15.16 1.71 -11.84
CA ALA A 59 -14.99 0.38 -11.27
C ALA A 59 -16.30 -0.41 -11.24
N ALA A 60 -17.42 0.21 -10.85
CA ALA A 60 -18.73 -0.43 -10.86
C ALA A 60 -19.18 -0.84 -12.27
N LYS A 61 -18.93 -0.01 -13.29
CA LYS A 61 -19.19 -0.36 -14.71
C LYS A 61 -18.36 -1.58 -15.15
N ALA A 62 -17.14 -1.72 -14.63
CA ALA A 62 -16.29 -2.88 -14.84
C ALA A 62 -16.66 -4.10 -13.97
N GLY A 63 -17.68 -3.98 -13.11
CA GLY A 63 -18.10 -5.05 -12.20
C GLY A 63 -17.17 -5.25 -11.00
N VAL A 64 -16.29 -4.28 -10.71
CA VAL A 64 -15.34 -4.31 -9.61
C VAL A 64 -15.92 -3.53 -8.42
N HIS A 65 -15.94 -4.16 -7.25
CA HIS A 65 -16.28 -3.47 -6.01
C HIS A 65 -15.00 -2.94 -5.36
N LEU A 66 -14.89 -1.62 -5.22
CA LEU A 66 -13.75 -0.99 -4.56
C LEU A 66 -13.98 -0.93 -3.04
N PRO A 67 -13.03 -1.37 -2.21
CA PRO A 67 -13.04 -1.03 -0.79
C PRO A 67 -12.83 0.48 -0.62
N SER A 68 -13.40 1.06 0.45
CA SER A 68 -13.12 2.46 0.77
C SER A 68 -11.71 2.60 1.33
N MET A 69 -11.14 3.81 1.27
CA MET A 69 -9.84 4.09 1.90
C MET A 69 -9.87 3.81 3.42
N ALA A 70 -11.02 4.03 4.07
CA ALA A 70 -11.20 3.67 5.46
C ALA A 70 -11.12 2.16 5.70
N ASP A 71 -11.62 1.33 4.78
CA ASP A 71 -11.50 -0.13 4.85
C ASP A 71 -10.05 -0.59 4.67
N LEU A 72 -9.31 0.07 3.77
CA LEU A 72 -7.89 -0.20 3.50
C LEU A 72 -7.00 0.14 4.70
N LEU A 73 -7.32 1.22 5.42
CA LEU A 73 -6.52 1.73 6.54
C LEU A 73 -6.99 1.21 7.91
N ARG A 74 -7.98 0.30 7.96
CA ARG A 74 -8.62 -0.13 9.22
C ARG A 74 -7.76 -1.09 10.05
N ASP A 75 -6.94 -1.89 9.41
CA ASP A 75 -6.11 -2.94 10.01
C ASP A 75 -4.79 -2.99 9.24
N ASP A 76 -3.67 -3.19 9.93
CA ASP A 76 -2.32 -3.21 9.35
C ASP A 76 -2.16 -4.33 8.31
N HIS A 77 -3.05 -5.32 8.37
CA HIS A 77 -3.13 -6.42 7.42
C HIS A 77 -4.33 -6.32 6.46
N ALA A 78 -5.13 -5.24 6.48
CA ALA A 78 -6.29 -5.11 5.58
C ALA A 78 -5.87 -5.08 4.11
N LEU A 79 -4.80 -4.34 3.81
CA LEU A 79 -4.21 -4.26 2.47
C LEU A 79 -3.56 -5.58 2.06
N ASP A 80 -2.76 -6.20 2.94
CA ASP A 80 -2.15 -7.51 2.68
C ASP A 80 -3.20 -8.59 2.40
N LYS A 81 -4.30 -8.61 3.17
CA LYS A 81 -5.44 -9.50 2.95
C LYS A 81 -6.12 -9.21 1.61
N LEU A 82 -6.34 -7.95 1.24
CA LEU A 82 -7.01 -7.60 -0.01
C LEU A 82 -6.16 -7.98 -1.24
N VAL A 83 -4.87 -7.66 -1.22
CA VAL A 83 -3.93 -7.98 -2.31
C VAL A 83 -3.67 -9.48 -2.38
N GLY A 84 -3.47 -10.15 -1.24
CA GLY A 84 -3.32 -11.60 -1.15
C GLY A 84 -4.57 -12.38 -1.58
N GLN A 85 -5.76 -11.80 -1.41
CA GLN A 85 -7.03 -12.37 -1.90
C GLN A 85 -7.27 -12.11 -3.40
N ALA A 86 -6.78 -10.99 -3.94
CA ALA A 86 -6.90 -10.67 -5.37
C ALA A 86 -6.14 -11.63 -6.30
N ALA A 87 -5.19 -12.42 -5.75
CA ALA A 87 -4.52 -13.50 -6.47
C ALA A 87 -5.38 -14.76 -6.64
N GLN A 88 -6.56 -14.83 -6.02
CA GLN A 88 -7.52 -15.92 -6.25
C GLN A 88 -8.39 -15.58 -7.45
N PRO A 89 -8.53 -16.48 -8.44
CA PRO A 89 -9.47 -16.29 -9.53
C PRO A 89 -10.86 -16.08 -8.93
N ILE A 90 -11.57 -15.06 -9.40
CA ILE A 90 -12.98 -14.79 -9.12
C ILE A 90 -13.82 -16.05 -9.36
N SER A 91 -13.96 -16.85 -8.31
CA SER A 91 -14.88 -17.96 -8.20
C SER A 91 -15.45 -17.88 -6.80
N ALA A 92 -16.64 -17.27 -6.74
CA ALA A 92 -17.63 -17.31 -5.68
C ALA A 92 -17.14 -17.45 -4.23
N VAL A 93 -17.41 -16.40 -3.45
CA VAL A 93 -17.54 -16.37 -1.99
C VAL A 93 -17.74 -17.76 -1.37
N ASN A 94 -16.80 -18.19 -0.52
CA ASN A 94 -17.12 -19.10 0.58
C ASN A 94 -16.28 -18.77 1.83
N ALA A 95 -16.94 -18.85 2.97
CA ALA A 95 -16.48 -18.44 4.29
C ALA A 95 -15.43 -19.40 4.90
N ASN A 96 -14.70 -18.87 5.89
CA ASN A 96 -13.88 -19.53 6.93
C ASN A 96 -12.40 -19.90 6.61
N ASN A 97 -11.49 -19.22 7.32
CA ASN A 97 -10.38 -19.73 8.16
C ASN A 97 -9.33 -18.61 8.27
N GLY A 98 -8.76 -18.24 9.42
CA GLY A 98 -8.40 -19.05 10.58
C GLY A 98 -6.86 -19.09 10.66
N ASN A 99 -6.28 -18.23 11.51
CA ASN A 99 -4.88 -18.16 11.98
C ASN A 99 -3.74 -17.87 10.98
N CYS A 100 -3.03 -16.75 11.23
CA CYS A 100 -1.57 -16.64 11.07
C CYS A 100 -0.93 -16.38 12.44
N SER A 101 0.14 -17.09 12.76
CA SER A 101 0.73 -17.19 14.10
C SER A 101 1.48 -15.93 14.55
N ALA A 102 1.41 -15.67 15.85
CA ALA A 102 1.83 -14.46 16.56
C ALA A 102 3.36 -14.14 16.58
N HIS A 103 4.17 -14.62 15.64
CA HIS A 103 5.62 -14.40 15.64
C HIS A 103 6.12 -13.39 14.57
N GLU A 104 5.26 -12.97 13.65
CA GLU A 104 5.58 -11.96 12.61
C GLU A 104 4.89 -10.60 12.86
N ALA A 105 4.02 -10.52 13.88
CA ALA A 105 3.20 -9.34 14.20
C ALA A 105 3.96 -8.14 14.79
N GLN A 106 5.28 -8.26 15.01
CA GLN A 106 6.05 -7.25 15.75
C GLN A 106 6.74 -6.21 14.86
N ALA A 107 6.85 -6.44 13.55
CA ALA A 107 7.37 -5.45 12.60
C ALA A 107 6.27 -4.55 12.00
N CYS A 108 5.03 -5.05 11.90
CA CYS A 108 3.87 -4.30 11.38
C CYS A 108 3.26 -3.31 12.42
N SER A 109 3.70 -3.36 13.68
CA SER A 109 3.10 -2.56 14.76
C SER A 109 3.54 -1.08 14.76
N GLU A 110 4.67 -0.73 14.13
CA GLU A 110 5.22 0.64 14.18
C GLU A 110 4.51 1.59 13.20
N ALA A 111 4.14 1.12 12.00
CA ALA A 111 3.45 1.94 11.01
C ALA A 111 2.02 2.32 11.45
N ALA A 112 1.32 1.38 12.07
CA ALA A 112 0.02 1.55 12.69
C ALA A 112 0.02 2.67 13.76
N GLU A 113 1.07 2.70 14.59
CA GLU A 113 1.22 3.65 15.68
C GLU A 113 1.56 5.05 15.16
N VAL A 114 2.44 5.15 14.15
CA VAL A 114 2.76 6.41 13.47
C VAL A 114 1.52 6.98 12.78
N LEU A 115 0.74 6.15 12.08
CA LEU A 115 -0.47 6.58 11.38
C LEU A 115 -1.57 7.03 12.36
N ARG A 116 -1.78 6.30 13.46
CA ARG A 116 -2.71 6.71 14.53
C ARG A 116 -2.31 8.05 15.14
N ARG A 117 -1.00 8.33 15.25
CA ARG A 117 -0.48 9.61 15.73
C ARG A 117 -0.69 10.74 14.73
N VAL A 118 -0.48 10.50 13.43
CA VAL A 118 -0.71 11.49 12.36
C VAL A 118 -2.20 11.84 12.26
N MET A 119 -3.09 10.85 12.30
CA MET A 119 -4.54 11.09 12.26
C MET A 119 -5.07 11.73 13.55
N GLY A 120 -4.51 11.38 14.72
CA GLY A 120 -4.84 12.03 16.00
C GLY A 120 -4.45 13.51 16.10
N HIS A 121 -3.47 13.99 15.31
CA HIS A 121 -3.11 15.41 15.27
C HIS A 121 -4.05 16.24 14.38
N VAL A 122 -4.80 15.61 13.47
CA VAL A 122 -5.77 16.32 12.60
C VAL A 122 -7.01 16.75 13.39
N GLU A 123 -7.43 16.01 14.43
CA GLU A 123 -8.56 16.41 15.28
C GLU A 123 -8.21 17.48 16.33
N ALA A 124 -6.95 17.55 16.79
CA ALA A 124 -6.54 18.55 17.79
C ALA A 124 -6.29 19.97 17.20
N ALA A 125 -6.19 20.10 15.87
CA ALA A 125 -5.91 21.37 15.20
C ALA A 125 -7.16 22.22 14.86
N HIS A 126 -8.38 21.76 15.18
CA HIS A 126 -9.63 22.50 14.90
C HIS A 126 -10.44 22.92 16.15
N THR A 127 -9.87 22.82 17.35
CA THR A 127 -10.50 23.34 18.57
C THR A 127 -9.50 24.09 19.45
N ASN A 128 -9.03 25.26 19.00
CA ASN A 128 -8.71 26.39 19.88
C ASN A 128 -8.40 27.65 19.05
N GLY A 129 -9.25 28.67 19.18
CA GLY A 129 -9.00 30.04 18.75
C GLY A 129 -10.05 30.61 17.81
#